data_AF-A0A6L9F1J5-F1
#
_entry.id   AF-A0A6L9F1J5-F1
#
_cell.length_a   1.000
_cell.length_b   1.000
_cell.length_c   1.000
_cell.angle_alpha   90.00
_cell.angle_beta   90.00
_cell.angle_gamma   90.00
#
_symmetry.space_group_name_H-M   'P 1'
#
loop_
_entity.id
_entity.type
_entity.pdbx_description
1 polymer ?
#
loop_
_entity_poly.entity_id
_entity_poly.type
_entity_poly.pdbx_seq_one_letter_code
_entity_poly.pdbx_strand_id
1 'polypeptide(L)'
;MEFKQIDFPKVALKVLELIIVKPITLPLKIYTNALFALSNTDAKDSEENNLNLDFPLYIWLISIFDAIIVIIYPIGIIAAILGGINSYRAGFAVFIYILLITYFSPLIYGLIRELAQISLKVLLYLKLIVRK
;
A
#
# COMPACT_ATOMS: atom_id res chain seq x y z
N MET A 1 23.55 31.65 -10.84
CA MET A 1 22.75 30.74 -10.00
C MET A 1 23.34 30.81 -8.60
N GLU A 2 22.64 31.43 -7.65
CA GLU A 2 23.07 31.44 -6.25
C GLU A 2 22.86 30.05 -5.66
N PHE A 3 23.95 29.35 -5.34
CA PHE A 3 23.86 28.11 -4.57
C PHE A 3 23.47 28.49 -3.14
N LYS A 4 22.20 28.28 -2.78
CA LYS A 4 21.76 28.29 -1.37
C LYS A 4 22.72 27.41 -0.58
N GLN A 5 23.36 27.97 0.45
CA GLN A 5 24.21 27.22 1.36
C GLN A 5 23.43 26.01 1.91
N ILE A 6 24.01 24.83 1.76
CA ILE A 6 23.41 23.58 2.20
C ILE A 6 23.49 23.55 3.72
N ASP A 7 22.33 23.60 4.37
CA ASP A 7 22.19 23.40 5.80
C ASP A 7 22.35 21.91 6.13
N PHE A 8 23.59 21.49 6.40
CA PHE A 8 23.97 20.11 6.70
C PHE A 8 23.13 19.48 7.84
N PRO A 9 22.89 20.15 8.98
CA PRO A 9 21.98 19.67 10.02
C PRO A 9 20.58 19.33 9.49
N LYS A 10 20.00 20.23 8.68
CA LYS A 10 18.67 20.02 8.11
C LYS A 10 18.63 18.85 7.12
N VAL A 11 19.69 18.67 6.34
CA VAL A 11 19.84 17.53 5.43
C VAL A 11 19.96 16.21 6.22
N ALA A 12 20.77 16.17 7.27
CA ALA A 12 20.93 14.99 8.11
C ALA A 12 19.61 14.55 8.77
N LEU A 13 18.82 15.50 9.29
CA LEU A 13 17.49 15.23 9.83
C LEU A 13 16.53 14.67 8.77
N LYS A 14 16.53 15.27 7.57
CA LYS A 14 15.75 14.78 6.42
C LYS A 14 16.12 13.36 6.01
N VAL A 15 17.42 13.03 6.04
CA VAL A 15 17.92 11.68 5.73
C VAL A 15 17.46 10.67 6.77
N LEU A 16 17.57 11.00 8.07
CA LEU A 16 17.07 10.15 9.15
C LEU A 16 15.55 9.92 9.05
N GLU A 17 14.78 10.97 8.77
CA GLU A 17 13.34 10.85 8.54
C GLU A 17 13.04 9.90 7.37
N LEU A 18 13.78 10.01 6.26
CA LEU A 18 13.57 9.19 5.07
C LEU A 18 13.95 7.73 5.29
N ILE A 19 15.00 7.45 6.06
CA ILE A 19 15.52 6.10 6.28
C ILE A 19 14.74 5.37 7.37
N ILE A 20 14.31 6.08 8.42
CA ILE A 20 13.71 5.44 9.60
C ILE A 20 12.19 5.63 9.60
N VAL A 21 11.72 6.87 9.51
CA VAL A 21 10.30 7.19 9.72
C VAL A 21 9.45 6.77 8.52
N LYS A 22 9.92 7.00 7.29
CA LYS A 22 9.15 6.67 6.09
C LYS A 22 8.89 5.16 5.95
N PRO A 23 9.88 4.26 6.05
CA PRO A 23 9.63 2.83 5.87
C PRO A 23 8.69 2.27 6.93
N ILE A 24 8.70 2.82 8.15
CA ILE A 24 7.80 2.40 9.22
C ILE A 24 6.39 2.94 9.00
N THR A 25 6.22 4.18 8.53
CA THR A 25 4.88 4.80 8.38
C THR A 25 4.18 4.44 7.06
N LEU A 26 4.93 4.04 6.03
CA LEU A 26 4.38 3.70 4.73
C LEU A 26 3.38 2.51 4.74
N PRO A 27 3.66 1.38 5.40
CA PRO A 27 2.71 0.27 5.46
C PRO A 27 1.34 0.69 6.01
N LEU A 28 1.32 1.51 7.06
CA LEU A 28 0.10 2.04 7.64
C LEU A 28 -0.65 2.96 6.67
N LYS A 29 0.07 3.82 5.95
CA LYS A 29 -0.54 4.69 4.93
C LYS A 29 -1.15 3.90 3.79
N ILE A 30 -0.47 2.85 3.32
CA ILE A 30 -0.98 1.97 2.28
C ILE A 30 -2.25 1.27 2.77
N TYR A 31 -2.24 0.75 4.00
CA TYR A 31 -3.40 0.14 4.62
C TYR A 31 -4.59 1.10 4.71
N THR A 32 -4.40 2.32 5.22
CA THR A 32 -5.49 3.31 5.33
C THR A 32 -6.02 3.74 3.96
N ASN A 33 -5.15 3.85 2.96
CA ASN A 33 -5.56 4.18 1.60
C ASN A 33 -6.38 3.05 0.96
N ALA A 34 -5.98 1.79 1.17
CA ALA A 34 -6.74 0.63 0.73
C ALA A 34 -8.12 0.57 1.41
N LEU A 35 -8.17 0.82 2.72
CA LEU A 35 -9.43 0.89 3.46
C LEU A 35 -10.34 2.00 2.94
N PHE A 36 -9.77 3.18 2.68
CA PHE A 36 -10.51 4.31 2.11
C PHE A 36 -11.02 4.00 0.71
N ALA A 37 -10.20 3.41 -0.16
CA ALA A 37 -10.60 3.02 -1.50
C ALA A 37 -11.79 2.05 -1.48
N LEU A 38 -11.71 0.97 -0.67
CA LEU A 38 -12.80 0.00 -0.54
C LEU A 38 -14.08 0.63 0.02
N SER A 39 -13.96 1.55 0.98
CA SER A 39 -15.12 2.24 1.56
C SER A 39 -15.82 3.20 0.60
N ASN A 40 -15.15 3.64 -0.46
CA ASN A 40 -15.65 4.64 -1.42
C ASN A 40 -15.80 4.09 -2.84
N THR A 41 -15.89 2.77 -3.00
CA THR A 41 -15.95 2.11 -4.32
C THR A 41 -17.15 2.59 -5.17
N ASP A 42 -18.25 3.01 -4.54
CA ASP A 42 -19.46 3.52 -5.21
C ASP A 42 -19.48 5.05 -5.43
N ALA A 43 -18.40 5.76 -5.11
CA ALA A 43 -18.34 7.20 -5.31
C ALA A 43 -18.42 7.54 -6.80
N LYS A 44 -19.40 8.37 -7.19
CA LYS A 44 -19.68 8.74 -8.59
C LYS A 44 -18.54 9.53 -9.26
N ASP A 45 -17.62 10.10 -8.48
CA ASP A 45 -16.53 10.97 -8.96
C ASP A 45 -15.16 10.27 -9.07
N SER A 46 -15.07 8.94 -8.87
CA SER A 46 -13.77 8.26 -8.93
C SER A 46 -13.31 7.97 -10.38
N GLU A 47 -12.00 8.06 -10.63
CA GLU A 47 -11.38 7.68 -11.91
C GLU A 47 -11.72 6.23 -12.30
N GLU A 48 -11.84 5.36 -11.29
CA GLU A 48 -12.23 3.95 -11.45
C GLU A 48 -13.67 3.81 -11.95
N ASN A 49 -14.62 4.64 -11.47
CA ASN A 49 -16.02 4.57 -11.91
C ASN A 49 -16.19 4.97 -13.39
N ASN A 50 -15.41 5.96 -13.85
CA ASN A 50 -15.40 6.42 -15.25
C ASN A 50 -14.87 5.38 -16.25
N LEU A 51 -14.10 4.40 -15.78
CA LEU A 51 -13.55 3.32 -16.60
C LEU A 51 -14.18 1.95 -16.31
N ASN A 52 -15.01 1.83 -15.28
CA ASN A 52 -15.62 0.56 -14.88
C ASN A 52 -16.47 -0.05 -16.00
N LEU A 53 -17.07 0.79 -16.84
CA LEU A 53 -17.85 0.35 -18.00
C LEU A 53 -16.98 -0.23 -19.12
N ASP A 54 -15.72 0.20 -19.27
CA ASP A 54 -14.85 -0.23 -20.37
C ASP A 54 -13.83 -1.30 -19.95
N PHE A 55 -13.38 -1.29 -18.68
CA PHE A 55 -12.35 -2.19 -18.15
C PHE A 55 -12.70 -2.77 -16.76
N PRO A 56 -13.87 -3.40 -16.58
CA PRO A 56 -14.34 -3.88 -15.27
C PRO A 56 -13.40 -4.91 -14.64
N LEU A 57 -12.83 -5.82 -15.44
CA LEU A 57 -11.90 -6.85 -14.96
C LEU A 57 -10.60 -6.25 -14.42
N TYR A 58 -10.13 -5.16 -15.02
CA TYR A 58 -8.88 -4.53 -14.60
C TYR A 58 -9.06 -3.75 -13.29
N ILE A 59 -10.17 -3.04 -13.16
CA ILE A 59 -10.53 -2.35 -11.91
C ILE A 59 -10.74 -3.37 -10.80
N TRP A 60 -11.48 -4.46 -11.06
CA TRP A 60 -11.62 -5.55 -10.11
C TRP A 60 -10.27 -6.12 -9.66
N LEU A 61 -9.32 -6.33 -10.59
CA LEU A 61 -7.97 -6.80 -10.25
C LEU A 61 -7.25 -5.84 -9.29
N ILE A 62 -7.33 -4.52 -9.52
CA ILE A 62 -6.76 -3.52 -8.63
C ILE A 62 -7.45 -3.55 -7.26
N SER A 63 -8.78 -3.59 -7.22
CA SER A 63 -9.55 -3.62 -5.97
C SER A 63 -9.28 -4.88 -5.13
N ILE A 64 -8.92 -6.00 -5.76
CA ILE A 64 -8.47 -7.20 -5.02
C ILE A 64 -7.23 -6.90 -4.18
N PHE A 65 -6.26 -6.15 -4.71
CA PHE A 65 -5.07 -5.82 -3.92
C PHE A 65 -5.42 -4.99 -2.70
N ASP A 66 -6.40 -4.10 -2.79
CA ASP A 66 -6.90 -3.37 -1.62
C ASP A 66 -7.54 -4.30 -0.59
N ALA A 67 -8.37 -5.25 -1.05
CA ALA A 67 -8.96 -6.25 -0.17
C ALA A 67 -7.89 -7.11 0.52
N ILE A 68 -6.85 -7.53 -0.21
CA ILE A 68 -5.71 -8.28 0.33
C ILE A 68 -4.96 -7.44 1.38
N ILE A 69 -4.68 -6.18 1.10
CA ILE A 69 -4.00 -5.27 2.04
C ILE A 69 -4.82 -5.12 3.33
N VAL A 70 -6.15 -4.96 3.23
CA VAL A 70 -6.99 -4.77 4.42
C VAL A 70 -7.09 -6.04 5.26
N ILE A 71 -7.17 -7.21 4.63
CA ILE A 71 -7.32 -8.48 5.35
C ILE A 71 -6.00 -9.00 5.94
N ILE A 72 -4.85 -8.50 5.49
CA ILE A 72 -3.55 -9.02 5.91
C ILE A 72 -3.26 -8.80 7.40
N TYR A 73 -3.70 -7.67 7.96
CA TYR A 73 -3.52 -7.36 9.38
C TYR A 73 -4.37 -8.26 10.29
N PRO A 74 -5.70 -8.40 10.12
CA PRO A 74 -6.47 -9.33 10.95
C PRO A 74 -6.01 -10.78 10.79
N ILE A 75 -5.71 -11.25 9.57
CA ILE A 75 -5.18 -12.61 9.35
C ILE A 75 -3.82 -12.78 10.02
N GLY A 76 -2.93 -11.80 9.89
CA GLY A 76 -1.59 -11.87 10.46
C GLY A 76 -1.58 -11.86 11.98
N ILE A 77 -2.52 -11.14 12.63
CA ILE A 77 -2.70 -11.20 14.08
C ILE A 77 -3.11 -12.62 14.51
N ILE A 78 -4.09 -13.21 13.83
CA ILE A 78 -4.54 -14.59 14.12
C ILE A 78 -3.37 -15.58 13.91
N ALA A 79 -2.64 -15.44 12.80
CA ALA A 79 -1.48 -16.26 12.49
C ALA A 79 -0.36 -16.11 13.54
N ALA A 80 -0.12 -14.90 14.04
CA ALA A 80 0.87 -14.65 15.07
C ALA A 80 0.50 -15.35 16.39
N ILE A 81 -0.77 -15.26 16.80
CA ILE A 81 -1.27 -15.92 18.01
C ILE A 81 -1.15 -17.45 17.88
N LEU A 82 -1.63 -18.02 16.78
CA LEU A 82 -1.56 -19.46 16.54
C LEU A 82 -0.10 -19.95 16.43
N GLY A 83 0.77 -19.20 15.75
CA GLY A 83 2.18 -19.52 15.62
C GLY A 83 2.93 -19.46 16.95
N GLY A 84 2.58 -18.50 17.81
CA GLY A 84 3.14 -18.39 19.15
C GLY A 84 2.75 -19.56 20.06
N ILE A 85 1.45 -19.89 20.10
CA ILE A 85 0.91 -20.96 20.97
C ILE A 85 1.42 -22.35 20.54
N ASN A 86 1.47 -22.63 19.23
CA ASN A 86 1.83 -23.96 18.73
C ASN A 86 3.35 -24.22 18.65
N SER A 87 4.18 -23.24 19.01
CA SER A 87 5.63 -23.42 18.95
C SER A 87 6.15 -24.27 20.12
N TYR A 88 6.99 -25.25 19.81
CA TYR A 88 7.61 -26.12 20.81
C TYR A 88 8.65 -25.38 21.66
N ARG A 89 9.34 -24.38 21.09
CA ARG A 89 10.29 -23.46 21.76
C ARG A 89 10.25 -22.09 21.07
N ALA A 90 10.47 -21.02 21.86
CA ALA A 90 10.56 -19.63 21.40
C ALA A 90 9.26 -19.01 20.82
N GLY A 91 8.09 -19.35 21.36
CA GLY A 91 6.80 -18.85 20.86
C GLY A 91 6.64 -17.34 20.84
N PHE A 92 7.25 -16.64 21.79
CA PHE A 92 7.28 -15.18 21.75
C PHE A 92 8.09 -14.66 20.55
N ALA A 93 9.22 -15.28 20.20
CA ALA A 93 10.02 -14.88 19.03
C ALA A 93 9.25 -15.14 17.72
N VAL A 94 8.56 -16.28 17.62
CA VAL A 94 7.70 -16.61 16.46
C VAL A 94 6.56 -15.60 16.33
N PHE A 95 5.89 -15.27 17.44
CA PHE A 95 4.84 -14.26 17.49
C PHE A 95 5.32 -12.90 16.94
N ILE A 96 6.46 -12.40 17.46
CA ILE A 96 7.04 -11.13 17.02
C ILE A 96 7.46 -11.18 15.55
N TYR A 97 8.06 -12.29 15.11
CA TYR A 97 8.47 -12.46 13.71
C TYR A 97 7.29 -12.39 12.73
N ILE A 98 6.18 -13.08 13.05
CA ILE A 98 4.97 -13.06 12.22
C ILE A 98 4.40 -11.64 12.19
N LEU A 99 4.31 -10.96 13.33
CA LEU A 99 3.84 -9.56 13.38
C LEU A 99 4.70 -8.62 12.54
N LEU A 100 6.02 -8.77 12.56
CA LEU A 100 6.91 -7.96 11.73
C LEU A 100 6.66 -8.19 10.23
N ILE A 101 6.55 -9.44 9.80
CA ILE A 101 6.24 -9.75 8.40
C ILE A 101 4.89 -9.17 8.01
N THR A 102 3.86 -9.42 8.82
CA THR A 102 2.51 -8.90 8.59
C THR A 102 2.52 -7.38 8.48
N TYR A 103 3.25 -6.69 9.36
CA TYR A 103 3.32 -5.23 9.38
C TYR A 103 3.84 -4.65 8.05
N PHE A 104 4.91 -5.23 7.50
CA PHE A 104 5.54 -4.73 6.27
C PHE A 104 4.95 -5.31 4.98
N SER A 105 4.15 -6.37 5.07
CA SER A 105 3.55 -7.02 3.90
C SER A 105 2.73 -6.06 3.00
N PRO A 106 1.95 -5.10 3.53
CA PRO A 106 1.27 -4.08 2.71
C PRO A 106 2.17 -3.32 1.73
N LEU A 107 3.48 -3.17 2.02
CA LEU A 107 4.40 -2.52 1.07
C LEU A 107 4.50 -3.28 -0.25
N ILE A 108 4.58 -4.61 -0.18
CA ILE A 108 4.74 -5.45 -1.37
C ILE A 108 3.46 -5.40 -2.21
N TYR A 109 2.31 -5.64 -1.57
CA TYR A 109 1.02 -5.60 -2.25
C TYR A 109 0.66 -4.20 -2.76
N GLY A 110 0.99 -3.16 -1.99
CA GLY A 110 0.83 -1.77 -2.40
C GLY A 110 1.67 -1.42 -3.62
N LEU A 111 2.92 -1.88 -3.69
CA LEU A 111 3.78 -1.67 -4.86
C LEU A 111 3.22 -2.35 -6.11
N ILE A 112 2.76 -3.59 -5.99
CA ILE A 112 2.15 -4.33 -7.11
C ILE A 112 0.88 -3.61 -7.58
N ARG A 113 0.04 -3.15 -6.65
CA ARG A 113 -1.17 -2.36 -6.95
C ARG A 113 -0.82 -1.08 -7.70
N GLU A 114 0.16 -0.31 -7.23
CA GLU A 114 0.58 0.93 -7.88
C GLU A 114 1.07 0.69 -9.30
N LEU A 115 1.84 -0.38 -9.54
CA LEU A 115 2.29 -0.75 -10.89
C LEU A 115 1.11 -1.08 -11.81
N ALA A 116 0.09 -1.79 -11.30
CA ALA A 116 -1.15 -2.03 -12.07
C ALA A 116 -1.91 -0.71 -12.34
N GLN A 117 -2.06 0.15 -11.34
CA GLN A 117 -2.75 1.44 -11.50
C GLN A 117 -2.09 2.37 -12.52
N ILE A 118 -0.76 2.39 -12.64
CA ILE A 118 -0.06 3.17 -13.66
C ILE A 118 -0.53 2.79 -15.07
N SER A 119 -0.71 1.49 -15.32
CA SER A 119 -1.15 1.01 -16.63
C SER A 119 -2.58 1.44 -16.93
N LEU A 120 -3.47 1.45 -15.92
CA LEU A 120 -4.84 1.96 -16.05
C LEU A 120 -4.85 3.45 -16.42
N LYS A 121 -4.00 4.26 -15.76
CA LYS A 121 -3.89 5.69 -16.06
C LYS A 121 -3.45 5.94 -17.49
N VAL A 122 -2.50 5.17 -18.01
CA VAL A 122 -2.08 5.26 -19.41
C VAL A 122 -3.25 4.96 -20.36
N LEU A 123 -4.02 3.90 -20.10
CA LEU A 123 -5.22 3.57 -20.87
C LEU A 123 -6.27 4.68 -20.81
N LEU A 124 -6.49 5.29 -19.63
CA LEU A 124 -7.38 6.44 -19.43
C LEU A 124 -6.95 7.63 -20.29
N TYR A 125 -5.67 8.00 -20.23
CA TYR A 125 -5.14 9.13 -20.99
C TYR A 125 -5.22 8.89 -22.50
N LEU A 126 -4.89 7.68 -22.98
CA LEU A 126 -5.05 7.33 -24.39
C LEU A 126 -6.51 7.47 -24.84
N LYS A 127 -7.45 6.98 -24.04
CA LYS A 127 -8.89 7.11 -24.32
C LYS A 127 -9.35 8.57 -24.39
N LEU A 128 -8.89 9.41 -23.46
CA LEU A 128 -9.21 10.84 -23.43
C LEU A 128 -8.66 11.59 -24.65
N ILE A 129 -7.47 11.21 -25.13
CA ILE A 129 -6.85 11.79 -26.32
C ILE A 129 -7.60 11.36 -27.59
N VAL A 130 -7.99 10.09 -27.71
CA VAL A 130 -8.70 9.55 -28.89
C VAL A 130 -10.15 10.07 -29.00
N ARG A 131 -10.80 10.36 -27.86
CA ARG A 131 -12.14 10.97 -27.84
C ARG A 131 -12.14 12.49 -28.05
N LYS A 132 -10.96 13.12 -28.07
CA LYS A 132 -10.78 14.54 -28.41
C LYS A 132 -10.63 14.71 -29.92
#